data_AF-A0A6A6IXI0-F1
#
_entry.id   AF-A0A6A6IXI0-F1
#
_cell.length_a   1.000
_cell.length_b   1.000
_cell.length_c   1.000
_cell.angle_alpha   90.00
_cell.angle_beta   90.00
_cell.angle_gamma   90.00
#
_symmetry.space_group_name_H-M   'P 1'
#
loop_
_entity.id
_entity.type
_entity.pdbx_description
1 polymer ?
#
loop_
_entity_poly.entity_id
_entity_poly.type
_entity_poly.pdbx_seq_one_letter_code
_entity_poly.pdbx_strand_id
1 'polypeptide(L)'
;GLEILSHCLPRDPEADNTVESDLFALGSTLYELLAGQTPYEGLSDESIESLIRKGKFPDTDGLLLGDIIMGCWEKKFSSAEDI
;
A
#
# COMPACT_ATOMS: atom_id res chain seq x y z
N GLY A 1 -9.69 -4.37 17.48
CA GLY A 1 -9.92 -3.98 16.09
C GLY A 1 -8.77 -4.56 15.31
N LEU A 2 -9.04 -5.35 14.27
CA LEU A 2 -7.96 -5.84 13.40
C LEU A 2 -7.42 -4.64 12.63
N GLU A 3 -6.16 -4.31 12.88
CA GLU A 3 -5.43 -3.38 12.03
C GLU A 3 -5.30 -4.01 10.65
N ILE A 4 -5.79 -3.31 9.63
CA ILE A 4 -5.79 -3.81 8.26
C ILE A 4 -4.38 -3.61 7.70
N LEU A 5 -3.51 -4.60 7.89
CA LEU A 5 -2.10 -4.54 7.48
C LEU A 5 -1.90 -4.37 5.96
N SER A 6 -2.94 -4.61 5.15
CA SER A 6 -2.88 -4.32 3.72
C SER A 6 -2.80 -2.81 3.40
N HIS A 7 -3.13 -1.94 4.36
CA HIS A 7 -3.03 -0.48 4.20
C HIS A 7 -1.82 0.13 4.91
N CYS A 8 -1.01 -0.65 5.61
CA CYS A 8 0.08 -0.12 6.42
C CYS A 8 1.43 -0.76 6.07
N LEU A 9 2.48 0.05 6.02
CA LEU A 9 3.84 -0.48 6.05
C LEU A 9 4.12 -1.09 7.43
N PRO A 10 4.82 -2.24 7.52
CA PRO A 10 5.27 -2.78 8.80
C PRO A 10 6.20 -1.77 9.47
N ARG A 11 5.75 -1.22 10.60
CA ARG A 11 6.44 -0.16 11.37
C ARG A 11 6.48 -0.54 12.85
N ASP A 12 7.52 -0.06 13.54
CA ASP A 12 7.56 -0.04 14.99
C ASP A 12 6.45 0.87 15.55
N PRO A 13 5.52 0.38 16.40
CA PRO A 13 4.39 1.17 16.89
C PRO A 13 4.79 2.45 17.65
N GLU A 14 6.05 2.58 18.08
CA GLU A 14 6.57 3.78 18.74
C GLU A 14 7.20 4.80 17.76
N ALA A 15 7.33 4.45 16.47
CA ALA A 15 7.89 5.34 15.46
C ALA A 15 6.83 6.30 14.87
N ASP A 16 7.27 7.52 14.57
CA ASP A 16 6.42 8.51 13.90
C ASP A 16 5.97 8.04 12.52
N ASN A 17 4.78 8.50 12.11
CA ASN A 17 4.32 8.35 10.73
C ASN A 17 5.25 9.13 9.80
N THR A 18 5.50 8.55 8.64
CA THR A 18 6.35 9.16 7.62
C THR A 18 5.51 9.40 6.37
N VAL A 19 5.94 10.33 5.52
CA VAL A 19 5.25 10.60 4.26
C VAL A 19 5.16 9.32 3.43
N GLU A 20 6.16 8.45 3.47
CA GLU A 20 6.12 7.16 2.75
C GLU A 20 5.04 6.21 3.28
N SER A 21 4.75 6.18 4.59
CA SER A 21 3.64 5.36 5.09
C SER A 21 2.29 5.91 4.69
N ASP A 22 2.15 7.24 4.65
CA ASP A 22 0.91 7.88 4.26
C ASP A 22 0.64 7.66 2.77
N LEU A 23 1.67 7.76 1.94
CA LEU A 23 1.61 7.43 0.51
C LEU A 23 1.27 5.95 0.28
N PHE A 24 1.86 5.04 1.05
CA PHE A 24 1.54 3.61 0.97
C PHE A 24 0.06 3.35 1.29
N ALA A 25 -0.44 3.94 2.39
CA ALA A 25 -1.84 3.84 2.77
C ALA A 25 -2.77 4.42 1.70
N LEU A 26 -2.41 5.56 1.12
CA LEU A 26 -3.14 6.18 0.01
C LEU A 26 -3.22 5.24 -1.20
N GLY A 27 -2.09 4.66 -1.61
CA GLY A 27 -2.04 3.67 -2.70
C GLY A 27 -2.94 2.47 -2.43
N SER A 28 -2.92 1.93 -1.21
CA SER A 28 -3.77 0.80 -0.81
C SER A 28 -5.26 1.15 -0.82
N THR A 29 -5.65 2.34 -0.37
CA THR A 29 -7.04 2.83 -0.43
C THR A 29 -7.50 3.03 -1.88
N LEU A 30 -6.66 3.58 -2.76
CA LEU A 30 -6.98 3.74 -4.17
C LEU A 30 -7.15 2.39 -4.87
N TYR A 31 -6.28 1.41 -4.56
CA TYR A 31 -6.43 0.04 -5.05
C TYR A 31 -7.77 -0.55 -4.63
N GLU A 32 -8.12 -0.47 -3.34
CA GLU A 32 -9.39 -1.00 -2.84
C GLU A 32 -10.61 -0.38 -3.52
N LEU A 33 -10.59 0.93 -3.71
CA LEU A 33 -11.67 1.66 -4.36
C LEU A 33 -11.85 1.26 -5.84
N LEU A 34 -10.76 1.00 -6.56
CA LEU A 34 -10.80 0.69 -8.00
C LEU A 34 -10.92 -0.81 -8.30
N ALA A 35 -10.26 -1.66 -7.51
CA ALA A 35 -10.29 -3.11 -7.68
C ALA A 35 -11.49 -3.76 -6.98
N GLY A 36 -12.14 -3.06 -6.04
CA GLY A 36 -13.28 -3.56 -5.27
C GLY A 36 -12.91 -4.58 -4.19
N GLN A 37 -11.61 -4.73 -3.91
CA GLN A 37 -11.05 -5.66 -2.93
C GLN A 37 -9.77 -5.07 -2.31
N THR A 38 -9.48 -5.46 -1.08
CA THR A 38 -8.24 -5.01 -0.42
C THR A 38 -6.99 -5.53 -1.15
N PRO A 39 -5.87 -4.79 -1.11
CA PRO A 39 -4.62 -5.32 -1.63
C PRO A 39 -4.23 -6.59 -0.85
N TYR A 40 -3.73 -7.60 -1.55
CA TYR A 40 -3.36 -8.91 -0.99
C TYR A 40 -4.53 -9.72 -0.38
N GLU A 41 -5.76 -9.51 -0.85
CA GLU A 41 -6.93 -10.24 -0.37
C GLU A 41 -6.68 -11.77 -0.29
N GLY A 42 -7.04 -12.36 0.85
CA GLY A 42 -6.90 -13.80 1.11
C GLY A 42 -5.52 -14.25 1.60
N LEU A 43 -4.54 -13.35 1.72
CA LEU A 43 -3.24 -13.66 2.32
C LEU A 43 -3.22 -13.39 3.83
N SER A 44 -2.37 -14.12 4.56
CA SER A 44 -2.12 -13.87 5.97
C SER A 44 -1.23 -12.63 6.17
N ASP A 45 -1.38 -11.97 7.31
CA ASP A 45 -0.57 -10.83 7.74
C ASP A 45 0.93 -11.04 7.56
N GLU A 46 1.45 -12.20 7.98
CA GLU A 46 2.86 -12.59 7.83
C GLU A 46 3.28 -12.66 6.34
N SER A 47 2.38 -13.12 5.47
CA SER A 47 2.63 -13.21 4.03
C SER A 47 2.62 -11.82 3.40
N ILE A 48 1.67 -10.97 3.78
CA ILE A 48 1.56 -9.58 3.34
C ILE A 48 2.84 -8.82 3.73
N GLU A 49 3.25 -8.91 4.99
CA GLU A 49 4.48 -8.28 5.48
C GLU A 49 5.70 -8.77 4.69
N SER A 50 5.80 -10.08 4.43
CA SER A 50 6.89 -10.64 3.62
C SER A 50 6.91 -10.09 2.20
N LEU A 51 5.74 -9.89 1.57
CA LEU A 51 5.61 -9.36 0.22
C LEU A 51 5.97 -7.87 0.17
N ILE A 52 5.45 -7.07 1.10
CA ILE A 52 5.76 -5.64 1.24
C ILE A 52 7.27 -5.45 1.43
N ARG A 53 7.90 -6.22 2.34
CA ARG A 53 9.36 -6.17 2.56
C ARG A 53 10.17 -6.57 1.32
N LYS A 54 9.61 -7.42 0.45
CA LYS A 54 10.22 -7.82 -0.83
C LYS A 54 9.91 -6.85 -1.98
N GLY A 55 9.13 -5.79 -1.75
CA GLY A 55 8.66 -4.88 -2.79
C GLY A 55 7.77 -5.56 -3.82
N LYS A 56 7.00 -6.59 -3.41
CA LYS A 56 6.07 -7.30 -4.29
C LYS A 56 4.65 -6.82 -4.03
N PHE A 57 4.08 -6.14 -5.00
CA PHE A 57 2.76 -5.55 -4.91
C PHE A 57 1.74 -6.27 -5.79
N PRO A 58 0.43 -6.14 -5.49
CA PRO A 58 -0.63 -6.62 -6.37
C PRO A 58 -0.53 -5.97 -7.76
N ASP A 59 -1.03 -6.68 -8.76
CA ASP A 59 -1.08 -6.16 -10.12
C ASP A 59 -2.09 -5.01 -10.19
N THR A 60 -1.70 -3.92 -10.84
CA THR A 60 -2.51 -2.72 -11.02
C THR A 60 -2.90 -2.47 -12.47
N ASP A 61 -2.56 -3.39 -13.38
CA ASP A 61 -2.88 -3.27 -14.79
C ASP A 61 -4.41 -3.20 -15.01
N GLY A 62 -4.82 -2.30 -15.91
CA GLY A 62 -6.24 -2.03 -16.18
C GLY A 62 -6.98 -1.19 -15.13
N LEU A 63 -6.37 -0.84 -13.98
CA LEU A 63 -6.95 0.13 -13.05
C LEU A 63 -6.70 1.55 -13.55
N LEU A 64 -7.71 2.43 -13.44
CA LEU A 64 -7.65 3.82 -13.91
C LEU A 64 -6.48 4.62 -13.32
N LEU A 65 -6.03 4.28 -12.10
CA LEU A 65 -4.91 4.93 -11.41
C LEU A 65 -3.77 3.93 -11.13
N GLY A 66 -3.63 2.90 -11.97
CA GLY A 66 -2.70 1.79 -11.70
C GLY A 66 -1.24 2.23 -11.53
N ASP A 67 -0.79 3.19 -12.34
CA ASP A 67 0.56 3.76 -12.26
C ASP A 67 0.79 4.56 -10.97
N ILE A 68 -0.23 5.30 -10.53
CA ILE A 68 -0.19 6.09 -9.29
C ILE A 68 -0.16 5.15 -8.08
N ILE A 69 -1.04 4.13 -8.06
CA ILE A 69 -1.08 3.13 -7.00
C ILE A 69 0.28 2.43 -6.87
N MET A 70 0.84 1.96 -7.98
CA MET A 70 2.15 1.31 -7.98
C MET A 70 3.25 2.29 -7.55
N GLY A 71 3.20 3.55 -7.99
CA GLY A 71 4.16 4.58 -7.60
C GLY A 71 4.14 4.90 -6.10
N CYS A 72 2.95 4.91 -5.47
CA CYS A 72 2.81 5.03 -4.02
C CYS A 72 3.52 3.88 -3.28
N TRP A 73 3.33 2.65 -3.73
CA TRP A 73 3.93 1.47 -3.10
C TRP A 73 5.44 1.36 -3.33
N GLU A 74 5.92 1.76 -4.50
CA GLU A 74 7.35 1.78 -4.86
C GLU A 74 8.10 3.00 -4.32
N LYS A 75 7.43 3.88 -3.54
CA LYS A 75 8.00 5.12 -3.00
C LYS A 75 8.57 6.04 -4.08
N LYS A 76 7.87 6.16 -5.20
CA LYS A 76 8.25 7.05 -6.32
C LYS A 76 7.89 8.52 -6.07
N PHE A 77 7.05 8.80 -5.07
CA PHE A 77 6.60 10.14 -4.72
C PHE A 77 7.21 10.59 -3.39
N SER A 78 7.48 11.87 -3.27
CA SER A 78 8.06 12.49 -2.08
C SER A 78 6.99 13.15 -1.21
N SER A 79 5.86 13.49 -1.82
CA SER A 79 4.71 14.19 -1.24
C SER A 79 3.42 13.72 -1.92
N ALA A 80 2.28 13.87 -1.23
CA ALA A 80 0.96 13.72 -1.83
C ALA A 80 0.68 14.76 -2.94
N GLU A 81 1.43 15.86 -2.97
CA GLU A 81 1.36 16.89 -4.02
C GLU A 81 1.97 16.42 -5.36
N ASP A 82 2.80 15.37 -5.33
CA ASP A 82 3.42 14.80 -6.54
C ASP A 82 2.46 13.89 -7.33
N ILE A 83 1.24 13.64 -6.81
CA ILE A 83 0.24 12.70 -7.33
C ILE A 83 -0.89 13.42 -8.06
#